data_AF-A0A937ZSH6-F1
#
_entry.id   AF-A0A937ZSH6-F1
#
_cell.length_a   1.000
_cell.length_b   1.000
_cell.length_c   1.000
_cell.angle_alpha   90.00
_cell.angle_beta   90.00
_cell.angle_gamma   90.00
#
_symmetry.space_group_name_H-M   'P 1'
#
loop_
_entity.id
_entity.type
_entity.pdbx_description
1 polymer ?
#
loop_
_entity_poly.entity_id
_entity_poly.type
_entity_poly.pdbx_seq_one_letter_code
_entity_poly.pdbx_strand_id
1 'polypeptide(L)' 'EFDVERKWRETRIFQIAPISTNLILSYLGEHVLGMPRSY' A
#
# COMPACT_ATOMS: atom_id res chain seq x y z
N GLU A 1 15.54 -24.32 -4.19
CA GLU A 1 14.91 -24.01 -2.88
C GLU A 1 15.00 -22.52 -2.50
N PHE A 2 16.10 -21.83 -2.80
CA PHE A 2 16.32 -20.40 -2.46
C PHE A 2 15.59 -19.37 -3.35
N ASP A 3 15.08 -19.75 -4.52
CA ASP A 3 14.45 -18.78 -5.45
C ASP A 3 13.05 -18.35 -5.01
N VAL A 4 12.30 -19.25 -4.36
CA VAL A 4 10.96 -18.95 -3.84
C VAL A 4 11.03 -17.98 -2.68
N GLU A 5 11.98 -18.17 -1.76
CA GLU A 5 12.20 -17.29 -0.62
C GLU A 5 12.64 -15.87 -1.06
N ARG A 6 13.47 -15.78 -2.11
CA ARG A 6 13.86 -14.50 -2.72
C ARG A 6 12.64 -13.79 -3.32
N LYS A 7 11.84 -14.47 -4.13
CA LYS A 7 10.64 -13.90 -4.77
C LYS A 7 9.58 -13.50 -3.74
N TRP A 8 9.45 -14.26 -2.66
CA TRP A 8 8.58 -13.91 -1.55
C TRP A 8 9.01 -12.61 -0.84
N ARG A 9 10.32 -12.46 -0.56
CA ARG A 9 10.87 -11.22 0.01
C ARG A 9 10.67 -10.02 -0.92
N GLU A 10 10.93 -10.18 -2.21
CA GLU A 10 10.75 -9.12 -3.21
C GLU A 10 9.28 -8.68 -3.32
N THR A 11 8.34 -9.64 -3.30
CA THR A 11 6.91 -9.34 -3.42
C THR A 11 6.35 -8.61 -2.20
N ARG A 12 6.89 -8.86 -1.00
CA ARG A 12 6.48 -8.16 0.22
C ARG A 12 6.83 -6.67 0.22
N ILE A 13 7.84 -6.24 -0.55
CA ILE A 13 8.20 -4.81 -0.65
C ILE A 13 7.04 -3.99 -1.23
N PHE A 14 6.24 -4.57 -2.13
CA PHE A 14 5.09 -3.89 -2.74
C PHE A 14 3.91 -3.63 -1.78
N GLN A 15 3.92 -4.20 -0.57
CA GLN A 15 2.90 -3.89 0.44
C GLN A 15 3.18 -2.56 1.15
N ILE A 16 4.43 -2.11 1.16
CA ILE A 16 4.88 -0.92 1.89
C ILE A 16 5.23 0.21 0.93
N ALA A 17 5.86 -0.12 -0.19
CA ALA A 17 6.28 0.81 -1.23
C ALA A 17 5.55 0.55 -2.55
N PRO A 18 5.39 1.53 -3.45
CA PRO A 18 5.81 2.94 -3.36
C PRO A 18 4.84 3.83 -2.57
N ILE A 19 3.63 3.35 -2.31
CA ILE A 19 2.57 4.08 -1.62
C ILE A 19 2.01 3.15 -0.55
N SER A 20 1.94 3.62 0.68
CA SER A 20 1.37 2.83 1.77
C SER A 20 -0.14 2.64 1.56
N THR A 21 -0.69 1.51 1.97
CA THR A 21 -2.13 1.24 1.91
C THR A 21 -2.95 2.34 2.60
N ASN A 22 -2.40 2.95 3.65
CA ASN A 22 -3.04 4.06 4.36
C ASN A 22 -3.25 5.29 3.47
N LEU A 23 -2.28 5.64 2.60
CA LEU A 23 -2.42 6.74 1.65
C LEU A 23 -3.51 6.47 0.61
N ILE A 24 -3.67 5.21 0.18
CA ILE A 24 -4.74 4.80 -0.75
C ILE A 24 -6.10 4.97 -0.07
N LEU A 25 -6.21 4.54 1.20
CA LEU A 25 -7.45 4.69 1.98
C LEU A 25 -7.80 6.16 2.22
N SER A 26 -6.81 7.00 2.54
CA SER A 26 -7.02 8.45 2.67
C SER A 26 -7.47 9.08 1.35
N TYR A 27 -6.90 8.67 0.21
CA TYR A 27 -7.34 9.13 -1.11
C TYR A 27 -8.80 8.74 -1.39
N LEU A 28 -9.19 7.50 -1.10
CA LEU A 28 -10.57 7.04 -1.26
C LEU A 28 -11.54 7.80 -0.34
N GLY A 29 -11.14 8.06 0.91
CA GLY A 29 -11.92 8.85 1.86
C GLY A 29 -12.17 10.28 1.39
N GLU A 30 -11.14 10.95 0.86
CA GLU A 30 -11.23 12.33 0.38
C GLU A 30 -11.95 12.42 -0.98
N HIS A 31 -11.60 11.57 -1.94
CA HIS A 31 -12.03 11.72 -3.34
C HIS A 31 -13.33 10.98 -3.68
N VAL A 32 -13.60 9.85 -3.03
CA VAL A 32 -14.80 9.04 -3.31
C VAL A 32 -15.89 9.30 -2.27
N LEU A 33 -15.52 9.42 -1.00
CA LEU A 33 -16.46 9.55 0.13
C LEU A 33 -16.67 11.00 0.60
N GLY A 34 -15.91 11.97 0.08
CA GLY A 34 -16.07 13.40 0.40
C GLY A 34 -15.79 13.74 1.86
N MET A 35 -15.03 12.89 2.57
CA MET A 35 -14.68 13.10 3.97
C MET A 35 -13.53 14.14 4.07
N PRO A 36 -13.51 14.98 5.13
CA PRO A 36 -12.42 15.92 5.34
C PRO A 36 -11.09 15.18 5.53
N ARG A 37 -10.02 15.72 4.94
CA ARG A 37 -8.70 15.10 4.95
C ARG A 37 -8.15 14.98 6.37
N SER A 38 -8.08 13.76 6.89
CA SER A 38 -7.42 13.47 8.16
C SER A 38 -5.96 13.12 7.88
N TYR A 39 -5.04 13.98 8.35
CA TYR A 39 -3.60 13.82 8.21
C TYR A 39 -3.08 12.59 8.96
#